data_AF-A0AAX2KCZ0-F1
#
_entry.id   AF-A0AAX2KCZ0-F1
#
_cell.length_a   1.000
_cell.length_b   1.000
_cell.length_c   1.000
_cell.angle_alpha   90.00
_cell.angle_beta   90.00
_cell.angle_gamma   90.00
#
_symmetry.space_group_name_H-M   'P 1'
#
loop_
_entity.id
_entity.type
_entity.pdbx_description
1 polymer ?
#
loop_
_entity_poly.entity_id
_entity_poly.type
_entity_poly.pdbx_seq_one_letter_code
_entity_poly.pdbx_strand_id
1 'polypeptide(L)'
;MSFTNTPERYGVISAAFHWLSAIIVYGMFALGLWMVTLSYYDGWYHKAPELHKSIGILLMMGWLFAFCGVSYLHRRVRCRVIRP
;
A
#
# COMPACT_ATOMS: atom_id res chain seq x y z
N MET A 1 -16.53 7.47 -15.32
CA MET A 1 -15.60 6.79 -14.39
C MET A 1 -16.34 6.51 -13.10
N SER A 2 -16.44 5.24 -12.68
CA SER A 2 -17.07 4.91 -11.39
C SER A 2 -16.09 5.16 -10.24
N PHE A 3 -16.47 5.98 -9.27
CA PHE A 3 -15.68 6.20 -8.06
C PHE A 3 -15.73 5.01 -7.09
N THR A 4 -16.77 4.17 -7.21
CA THR A 4 -17.01 3.02 -6.34
C THR A 4 -16.64 1.70 -7.02
N ASN A 5 -16.19 0.74 -6.21
CA ASN A 5 -15.92 -0.62 -6.66
C ASN A 5 -17.24 -1.32 -7.03
N THR A 6 -17.28 -1.89 -8.22
CA THR A 6 -18.38 -2.69 -8.75
C THR A 6 -17.97 -4.16 -8.81
N PRO A 7 -18.92 -5.11 -8.80
CA PRO A 7 -18.59 -6.54 -8.85
C PRO A 7 -17.71 -6.93 -10.04
N GLU A 8 -17.89 -6.25 -11.19
CA GLU A 8 -17.11 -6.51 -12.40
C GLU A 8 -15.84 -5.66 -12.55
N ARG A 9 -15.67 -4.56 -11.79
CA ARG A 9 -14.54 -3.62 -11.96
C ARG A 9 -14.11 -2.94 -10.66
N TYR A 10 -12.79 -2.85 -10.46
CA TYR A 10 -12.18 -2.01 -9.42
C TYR A 10 -12.51 -0.53 -9.64
N GLY A 11 -12.97 0.13 -8.59
CA GLY A 11 -13.24 1.56 -8.58
C GLY A 11 -11.95 2.37 -8.63
N VAL A 12 -12.04 3.60 -9.15
CA VAL A 12 -10.88 4.49 -9.34
C VAL A 12 -10.08 4.69 -8.06
N ILE A 13 -10.75 4.75 -6.90
CA ILE A 13 -10.09 4.88 -5.59
C ILE A 13 -9.18 3.68 -5.31
N SER A 14 -9.65 2.45 -5.54
CA SER A 14 -8.85 1.24 -5.32
C SER A 14 -7.65 1.17 -6.27
N ALA A 15 -7.85 1.57 -7.53
CA ALA A 15 -6.78 1.63 -8.52
C ALA A 15 -5.72 2.69 -8.13
N ALA A 16 -6.15 3.87 -7.68
CA ALA A 16 -5.25 4.92 -7.22
C ALA A 16 -4.39 4.47 -6.02
N PHE A 17 -5.00 3.84 -5.00
CA PHE A 17 -4.24 3.29 -3.87
C PHE A 17 -3.26 2.19 -4.30
N HIS A 18 -3.61 1.36 -5.29
CA HIS A 18 -2.71 0.34 -5.81
C HIS A 18 -1.48 0.96 -6.50
N TRP A 19 -1.68 1.90 -7.42
CA TRP A 19 -0.57 2.57 -8.11
C TRP A 19 0.28 3.41 -7.16
N LEU A 20 -0.33 4.09 -6.19
CA LEU A 20 0.39 4.80 -5.13
C LEU A 20 1.29 3.84 -4.33
N SER A 21 0.78 2.66 -3.97
CA SER A 21 1.57 1.66 -3.26
C SER A 21 2.77 1.18 -4.10
N ALA A 22 2.60 1.00 -5.41
CA ALA A 22 3.68 0.62 -6.31
C ALA A 22 4.80 1.69 -6.32
N ILE A 23 4.44 2.98 -6.43
CA ILE A 23 5.41 4.08 -6.39
C ILE A 23 6.20 4.09 -5.07
N ILE A 24 5.50 3.91 -3.94
CA ILE A 24 6.14 3.87 -2.61
C ILE A 24 7.11 2.68 -2.52
N VAL A 25 6.75 1.51 -3.04
CA VAL A 25 7.63 0.33 -3.06
C VAL A 25 8.90 0.60 -3.88
N TYR A 26 8.79 1.20 -5.06
CA TYR A 26 9.98 1.55 -5.86
C TYR A 26 10.88 2.57 -5.15
N GLY A 27 10.30 3.60 -4.53
CA GLY A 27 11.05 4.57 -3.74
C GLY A 27 11.75 3.94 -2.54
N MET A 28 11.04 3.03 -1.85
CA MET A 28 11.57 2.27 -0.72
C MET A 28 12.70 1.32 -1.11
N PHE A 29 12.62 0.72 -2.30
CA PHE A 29 13.70 -0.12 -2.84
C PHE A 29 14.95 0.69 -3.15
N ALA A 30 14.81 1.85 -3.82
CA ALA A 30 15.92 2.76 -4.09
C ALA A 30 16.56 3.28 -2.79
N LEU A 31 15.74 3.67 -1.81
CA LEU A 31 16.20 4.05 -0.46
C LEU A 31 16.94 2.89 0.20
N GLY A 32 16.44 1.67 0.04
CA GLY A 32 17.07 0.41 0.44
C GLY A 32 18.51 0.30 -0.04
N LEU A 33 18.70 0.41 -1.35
CA LEU A 33 20.02 0.31 -1.99
C LEU A 33 20.96 1.42 -1.52
N TRP A 34 20.45 2.65 -1.36
CA TRP A 34 21.26 3.77 -0.86
C TRP A 34 21.75 3.54 0.57
N MET A 35 20.94 2.97 1.46
CA MET A 35 21.35 2.68 2.84
C MET A 35 22.51 1.72 2.95
N VAL A 36 22.68 0.81 1.98
CA VAL A 36 23.82 -0.13 1.99
C VAL A 36 25.15 0.58 1.73
N THR A 37 25.09 1.78 1.14
CA THR A 37 26.29 2.59 0.86
C THR A 37 26.69 3.51 2.01
N LEU A 38 25.83 3.68 3.03
CA LEU A 38 26.09 4.53 4.18
C LEU A 38 27.09 3.86 5.13
N SER A 39 28.14 4.59 5.49
CA SER A 39 29.12 4.17 6.49
C SER A 39 28.74 4.70 7.87
N TYR A 40 29.33 4.14 8.93
CA TYR A 40 29.08 4.55 10.31
C TYR A 40 29.36 6.03 10.59
N TYR A 41 30.21 6.65 9.77
CA TYR A 41 30.58 8.07 9.89
C TYR A 41 29.59 9.02 9.22
N ASP A 42 28.64 8.52 8.43
CA ASP A 42 27.65 9.34 7.76
C ASP A 42 26.51 9.71 8.71
N GLY A 43 26.15 10.99 8.79
CA GLY A 43 25.06 11.47 9.65
C GLY A 43 23.68 10.86 9.34
N TRP A 44 23.53 10.26 8.15
CA TRP A 44 22.30 9.58 7.71
C TRP A 44 22.27 8.08 8.03
N TYR A 45 23.35 7.50 8.58
CA TYR A 45 23.45 6.08 8.92
C TYR A 45 22.30 5.60 9.81
N HIS A 46 21.86 6.42 10.76
CA HIS A 46 20.71 6.09 11.61
C HIS A 46 19.38 6.62 11.07
N LYS A 47 19.38 7.74 10.34
CA LYS A 47 18.13 8.39 9.90
C LYS A 47 17.50 7.67 8.70
N ALA A 48 18.29 7.22 7.73
CA ALA A 48 17.77 6.55 6.55
C ALA A 48 17.07 5.21 6.89
N PRO A 49 17.63 4.33 7.76
CA PRO A 49 16.96 3.10 8.16
C PRO A 49 15.66 3.32 8.95
N GLU A 50 15.60 4.36 9.79
CA GLU A 50 14.38 4.70 10.53
C GLU A 50 13.29 5.23 9.59
N LEU A 51 13.66 6.03 8.59
CA LEU A 51 12.74 6.46 7.54
C LEU A 51 12.21 5.25 6.72
N HIS A 52 13.10 4.32 6.36
CA HIS A 52 12.73 3.11 5.65
C HIS A 52 11.75 2.25 6.48
N LYS A 53 12.06 1.95 7.75
CA LYS A 53 11.14 1.17 8.60
C LYS A 53 9.77 1.83 8.74
N SER A 54 9.72 3.13 9.03
CA SER A 54 8.46 3.84 9.25
C SER A 54 7.57 3.89 8.01
N ILE A 55 8.13 4.19 6.84
CA ILE A 55 7.39 4.17 5.56
C ILE A 55 6.91 2.74 5.25
N GLY A 56 7.74 1.73 5.51
CA GLY A 56 7.37 0.32 5.32
C GLY A 56 6.18 -0.11 6.19
N ILE A 57 6.14 0.31 7.45
CA ILE A 57 5.03 0.04 8.37
C ILE A 57 3.75 0.75 7.89
N LEU A 58 3.83 2.02 7.48
CA LEU A 58 2.69 2.75 6.93
C LEU A 58 2.13 2.08 5.67
N LEU A 59 3.00 1.61 4.78
CA LEU A 59 2.60 0.87 3.59
C LEU A 59 1.87 -0.43 3.97
N MET A 60 2.39 -1.18 4.94
CA MET A 60 1.76 -2.40 5.45
C MET A 60 0.35 -2.11 6.01
N MET A 61 0.21 -1.07 6.83
CA MET A 61 -1.08 -0.65 7.39
C MET A 61 -2.07 -0.24 6.28
N GLY A 62 -1.60 0.51 5.28
CA GLY A 62 -2.41 0.89 4.12
C GLY A 62 -2.89 -0.31 3.31
N TRP A 63 -2.02 -1.32 3.13
CA TRP A 63 -2.37 -2.58 2.46
C TRP A 63 -3.40 -3.38 3.25
N LEU A 64 -3.27 -3.47 4.57
CA LEU A 64 -4.26 -4.14 5.43
C LEU A 64 -5.62 -3.43 5.37
N PHE A 65 -5.63 -2.10 5.38
CA PHE A 65 -6.86 -1.32 5.22
C PHE A 65 -7.51 -1.57 3.86
N ALA A 66 -6.73 -1.49 2.78
CA ALA A 66 -7.21 -1.74 1.42
C ALA A 66 -7.73 -3.19 1.26
N PHE A 67 -7.00 -4.17 1.77
CA PHE A 67 -7.36 -5.58 1.72
C PHE A 67 -8.63 -5.88 2.53
N CYS A 68 -8.74 -5.34 3.76
CA CYS A 68 -9.92 -5.48 4.59
C CYS A 68 -11.14 -4.81 3.93
N GLY A 69 -10.96 -3.62 3.35
CA GLY A 69 -12.00 -2.90 2.61
C GLY A 69 -12.53 -3.67 1.40
N VAL A 70 -11.63 -4.24 0.58
CA VAL A 70 -12.01 -5.09 -0.56
C VAL A 70 -12.70 -6.38 -0.08
N SER A 71 -12.17 -7.03 0.95
CA SER A 71 -12.75 -8.26 1.52
C SER A 71 -14.14 -8.04 2.12
N TYR A 72 -14.35 -6.89 2.77
CA TYR A 72 -15.64 -6.51 3.36
C TYR A 72 -16.68 -6.21 2.27
N LEU A 73 -16.28 -5.49 1.21
CA LEU A 73 -17.16 -5.24 0.07
C LEU A 73 -17.51 -6.53 -0.69
N HIS A 74 -16.53 -7.41 -0.90
CA HIS A 74 -16.76 -8.71 -1.53
C HIS A 74 -17.78 -9.55 -0.75
N ARG A 75 -17.67 -9.58 0.59
CA ARG A 75 -18.69 -10.21 1.46
C ARG A 75 -20.07 -9.56 1.33
N ARG A 76 -20.17 -8.23 1.29
CA ARG A 76 -21.47 -7.54 1.13
C ARG A 76 -22.13 -7.82 -0.22
N VAL A 77 -21.37 -7.82 -1.32
CA VAL A 77 -21.89 -8.12 -2.66
C VAL A 77 -22.33 -9.59 -2.75
N ARG A 78 -21.52 -10.52 -2.21
CA ARG A 78 -21.86 -11.95 -2.17
C ARG A 78 -23.15 -12.21 -1.39
N CYS A 79 -23.35 -11.55 -0.25
CA CYS A 79 -24.58 -11.68 0.54
C CYS A 79 -25.81 -11.05 -0.15
N ARG A 80 -25.64 -10.01 -0.98
CA ARG A 80 -26.75 -9.40 -1.74
C ARG A 80 -27.21 -10.28 -2.91
N VAL A 81 -26.32 -11.06 -3.52
CA VAL A 81 -26.64 -11.99 -4.62
C VAL A 81 -27.30 -13.30 -4.13
N ILE A 82 -27.04 -13.71 -2.88
CA ILE A 82 -27.52 -14.99 -2.31
C ILE A 82 -28.84 -14.85 -1.54
N ARG A 83 -29.28 -13.63 -1.19
CA ARG A 83 -30.64 -13.45 -0.67
C ARG A 83 -31.63 -13.41 -1.86
N PRO A 84 -32.63 -14.31 -1.91
CA PRO A 84 -33.68 -14.26 -2.93
C PRO A 84 -34.56 -13.02 -2.77
#